data_AF-A0A4Q3UWA6-F1
#
_entry.id   AF-A0A4Q3UWA6-F1
#
_cell.length_a   1.000
_cell.length_b   1.000
_cell.length_c   1.000
_cell.angle_alpha   90.00
_cell.angle_beta   90.00
_cell.angle_gamma   90.00
#
_symmetry.space_group_name_H-M   'P 1'
#
loop_
_entity.id
_entity.type
_entity.pdbx_description
1 polymer ?
#
loop_
_entity_poly.entity_id
_entity_poly.type
_entity_poly.pdbx_seq_one_letter_code
_entity_poly.pdbx_strand_id
1 'polypeptide(L)'
;MIQVGEYNDLTVSREVDFGLYLDDGKEGILLPKRFVPEGAKPGDVLNVFVYHDSEDRLIATTQKPKGVVGDIVRLRAVGATHQGAFLDNGLMKDLFVPRSKQLTNMIPGGEYIVKIYIDERTG
;
A
#
# COMPACT_ATOMS: atom_id res chain seq x y z
N MET A 1 1.76 -17.32 -2.26
CA MET A 1 0.68 -16.68 -1.49
C MET A 1 0.98 -15.19 -1.51
N ILE A 2 0.00 -14.35 -1.84
CA ILE A 2 0.23 -12.90 -1.93
C ILE A 2 0.30 -12.31 -0.52
N GLN A 3 1.33 -11.51 -0.25
CA GLN A 3 1.52 -10.84 1.04
C GLN A 3 1.12 -9.37 0.92
N VAL A 4 0.07 -8.98 1.64
CA VAL A 4 -0.41 -7.59 1.69
C VAL A 4 0.51 -6.76 2.59
N GLY A 5 0.83 -5.55 2.16
CA GLY A 5 1.76 -4.66 2.86
C GLY A 5 3.23 -5.06 2.68
N GLU A 6 3.53 -5.90 1.68
CA GLU A 6 4.85 -6.37 1.30
C GLU A 6 5.05 -6.34 -0.23
N TYR A 7 6.29 -6.56 -0.67
CA TYR A 7 6.62 -6.72 -2.09
C TYR A 7 6.40 -8.16 -2.53
N ASN A 8 5.84 -8.32 -3.73
CA ASN A 8 5.56 -9.61 -4.34
C ASN A 8 6.10 -9.62 -5.77
N ASP A 9 6.73 -10.71 -6.19
CA ASP A 9 7.10 -10.94 -7.58
C ASP A 9 5.93 -11.62 -8.31
N LEU A 10 5.25 -10.87 -9.18
CA LEU A 10 4.04 -11.33 -9.85
C LEU A 10 4.18 -11.24 -11.37
N THR A 11 3.69 -12.28 -12.05
CA THR A 11 3.72 -12.35 -13.52
C THR A 11 2.58 -11.53 -14.11
N VAL A 12 2.84 -10.73 -15.14
CA VAL A 12 1.80 -10.04 -15.91
C VAL A 12 0.97 -11.07 -16.67
N SER A 13 -0.31 -11.18 -16.33
CA SER A 13 -1.24 -12.12 -16.96
C SER A 13 -1.87 -11.57 -18.23
N ARG A 14 -2.32 -10.31 -18.20
CA ARG A 14 -2.98 -9.63 -19.33
C ARG A 14 -2.87 -8.11 -19.22
N GLU A 15 -2.95 -7.46 -20.37
CA GLU A 15 -3.03 -6.01 -20.49
C GLU A 15 -4.49 -5.58 -20.70
N VAL A 16 -4.86 -4.44 -20.11
CA VAL A 16 -6.16 -3.78 -20.27
C VAL A 16 -5.95 -2.27 -20.41
N ASP A 17 -6.95 -1.53 -20.90
CA ASP A 17 -6.82 -0.09 -21.19
C ASP A 17 -6.32 0.75 -20.01
N PHE A 18 -6.65 0.32 -18.79
CA PHE A 18 -6.36 1.01 -17.52
C PHE A 18 -5.22 0.39 -16.70
N GLY A 19 -4.45 -0.57 -17.24
CA GLY A 19 -3.27 -1.12 -16.57
C GLY A 19 -2.95 -2.57 -16.94
N LEU A 20 -2.30 -3.27 -16.02
CA LEU A 20 -1.94 -4.68 -16.15
C LEU A 20 -2.60 -5.48 -15.04
N TYR A 21 -3.06 -6.68 -15.34
CA TYR A 21 -3.43 -7.65 -14.30
C TYR A 21 -2.26 -8.58 -14.02
N LEU A 22 -1.88 -8.69 -12.76
CA LEU A 22 -0.81 -9.54 -12.27
C LEU A 22 -1.40 -10.83 -11.71
N ASP A 23 -0.79 -11.97 -12.02
CA ASP A 23 -1.28 -13.29 -11.64
C ASP A 23 -1.14 -13.52 -10.13
N ASP A 24 -2.27 -13.78 -9.47
CA ASP A 24 -2.39 -14.17 -8.05
C ASP A 24 -2.92 -15.61 -7.88
N GLY A 25 -3.06 -16.36 -8.98
CA GLY A 25 -3.73 -17.65 -9.03
C GLY A 25 -5.26 -17.57 -9.02
N LYS A 26 -5.86 -16.39 -9.17
CA LYS A 26 -7.31 -16.14 -9.20
C LYS A 26 -7.70 -15.18 -10.34
N GLU A 27 -8.34 -14.06 -10.04
CA GLU A 27 -8.82 -13.07 -11.03
C GLU A 27 -7.72 -12.09 -11.49
N GLY A 28 -6.62 -12.05 -10.73
CA GLY A 28 -5.49 -11.15 -10.90
C GLY A 28 -5.60 -9.86 -10.09
N ILE A 29 -4.45 -9.29 -9.73
CA ILE A 29 -4.33 -8.02 -9.02
C ILE A 29 -4.03 -6.91 -10.03
N LEU A 30 -4.78 -5.81 -9.98
CA LEU A 30 -4.58 -4.69 -10.89
C LEU A 30 -3.31 -3.91 -10.53
N LEU A 31 -2.44 -3.68 -11.50
CA LEU A 31 -1.41 -2.64 -11.52
C LEU A 31 -1.91 -1.49 -12.42
N PRO A 32 -2.39 -0.37 -11.84
CA PRO A 32 -2.90 0.76 -12.61
C PRO A 32 -1.90 1.31 -13.61
N LYS A 33 -2.39 1.76 -14.77
CA LYS A 33 -1.59 2.29 -15.90
C LYS A 33 -0.49 3.27 -15.51
N ARG A 34 -0.78 4.18 -14.56
CA ARG A 34 0.20 5.18 -14.06
C ARG A 34 1.40 4.58 -13.32
N PHE A 35 1.33 3.32 -12.91
CA PHE A 35 2.37 2.59 -12.20
C PHE A 35 2.95 1.44 -13.04
N VAL A 36 2.54 1.31 -14.30
CA VAL A 36 3.08 0.30 -15.21
C VAL A 36 4.47 0.76 -15.68
N PRO A 37 5.53 -0.04 -15.49
CA PRO A 37 6.85 0.26 -16.04
C PRO A 37 6.81 0.34 -17.57
N GLU A 38 7.66 1.19 -18.14
CA GLU A 38 7.76 1.31 -19.60
C GLU A 38 8.15 -0.04 -20.23
N GLY A 39 7.38 -0.46 -21.24
CA GLY A 39 7.64 -1.70 -21.98
C GLY A 39 7.21 -2.99 -21.28
N ALA A 40 6.62 -2.94 -20.08
CA ALA A 40 6.07 -4.11 -19.41
C ALA A 40 4.94 -4.74 -20.25
N LYS A 41 4.98 -6.06 -20.40
CA LYS A 41 4.05 -6.83 -21.25
C LYS A 41 3.65 -8.15 -20.60
N PRO A 42 2.58 -8.81 -21.09
CA PRO A 42 2.20 -10.15 -20.62
C PRO A 42 3.37 -11.14 -20.65
N GLY A 43 3.54 -11.90 -19.57
CA GLY A 43 4.63 -12.84 -19.35
C GLY A 43 5.82 -12.29 -18.56
N ASP A 44 5.95 -10.97 -18.41
CA ASP A 44 7.01 -10.38 -17.56
C ASP A 44 6.71 -10.60 -16.07
N VAL A 45 7.75 -10.66 -15.25
CA VAL A 45 7.63 -10.69 -13.78
C VAL A 45 7.97 -9.32 -13.22
N LEU A 46 7.08 -8.76 -12.41
CA LEU A 46 7.24 -7.46 -11.78
C LEU A 46 7.30 -7.60 -10.26
N ASN A 47 8.29 -6.95 -9.64
CA ASN A 47 8.33 -6.75 -8.20
C ASN A 47 7.43 -5.57 -7.83
N VAL A 48 6.32 -5.83 -7.15
CA VAL A 48 5.28 -4.82 -6.86
C VAL A 48 4.91 -4.83 -5.38
N PHE A 49 4.57 -3.67 -4.84
CA PHE A 49 3.98 -3.56 -3.51
C PHE A 49 2.46 -3.76 -3.59
N VAL A 50 1.93 -4.66 -2.76
CA VAL A 50 0.50 -5.00 -2.75
C VAL A 50 -0.18 -4.40 -1.52
N TYR A 51 -1.28 -3.67 -1.69
CA TYR A 51 -2.02 -3.03 -0.61
C TYR A 51 -3.51 -2.83 -0.95
N HIS A 52 -4.32 -2.47 0.04
CA HIS A 52 -5.70 -2.05 -0.19
C HIS A 52 -5.77 -0.56 -0.52
N ASP A 53 -6.43 -0.19 -1.63
CA ASP A 53 -6.67 1.22 -1.97
C ASP A 53 -7.75 1.87 -1.08
N SER A 54 -8.19 3.08 -1.44
CA SER A 54 -9.22 3.82 -0.68
C SER A 54 -10.63 3.24 -0.82
N GLU A 55 -10.86 2.35 -1.79
CA GLU A 55 -12.12 1.63 -2.01
C GLU A 55 -12.05 0.19 -1.47
N ASP A 56 -11.03 -0.12 -0.65
CA ASP A 56 -10.77 -1.45 -0.06
C ASP A 56 -10.47 -2.55 -1.09
N ARG A 57 -10.02 -2.16 -2.29
CA ARG A 57 -9.62 -3.10 -3.34
C ARG A 57 -8.16 -3.47 -3.20
N LEU A 58 -7.85 -4.75 -3.34
CA LEU A 58 -6.48 -5.24 -3.42
C LEU A 58 -5.82 -4.79 -4.73
N ILE A 59 -4.76 -4.01 -4.64
CA ILE A 59 -4.09 -3.38 -5.78
C ILE A 59 -2.57 -3.51 -5.66
N ALA A 60 -1.89 -3.51 -6.81
CA ALA A 60 -0.44 -3.47 -6.91
C ALA A 60 0.05 -2.07 -7.32
N THR A 61 1.26 -1.71 -6.87
CA THR A 61 1.96 -0.51 -7.32
C THR A 61 3.46 -0.75 -7.42
N THR A 62 4.12 -0.04 -8.33
CA THR A 62 5.59 0.05 -8.42
C THR A 62 6.14 1.24 -7.63
N GLN A 63 5.27 2.05 -7.03
CA GLN A 63 5.67 3.07 -6.08
C GLN A 63 6.25 2.42 -4.82
N LYS A 64 7.21 3.11 -4.21
CA LYS A 64 7.87 2.65 -2.99
C LYS A 64 7.23 3.30 -1.78
N PRO A 65 6.57 2.54 -0.88
CA PRO A 65 6.17 3.09 0.40
C PRO A 65 7.40 3.47 1.23
N LYS A 66 7.19 4.28 2.26
CA LYS A 66 8.23 4.65 3.22
C LYS A 66 8.56 3.53 4.21
N GLY A 67 7.67 2.55 4.36
CA GLY A 67 7.92 1.31 5.10
C GLY A 67 6.95 0.21 4.69
N VAL A 68 7.32 -1.03 5.00
CA VAL A 68 6.50 -2.24 4.80
C VAL A 68 6.04 -2.82 6.13
N VAL A 69 5.17 -3.83 6.10
CA VAL A 69 4.70 -4.50 7.31
C VAL A 69 5.89 -5.03 8.13
N GLY A 70 5.86 -4.77 9.44
CA GLY A 70 6.93 -5.13 10.37
C GLY A 70 7.93 -4.00 10.65
N ASP A 71 8.08 -3.05 9.71
CA ASP A 71 9.03 -1.96 9.86
C ASP A 71 8.67 -1.00 11.00
N ILE A 72 9.72 -0.40 11.59
CA ILE A 72 9.61 0.76 12.47
C ILE A 72 10.18 1.96 11.72
N VAL A 73 9.32 2.91 11.35
CA VAL A 73 9.66 4.04 10.48
C VAL A 73 9.17 5.36 11.05
N ARG A 74 9.85 6.45 10.68
CA ARG A 74 9.40 7.80 10.99
C ARG A 74 8.51 8.31 9.86
N LEU A 75 7.24 8.58 10.17
CA LEU A 75 6.26 9.10 9.21
C LEU A 75 5.69 10.44 9.68
N ARG A 76 5.28 11.27 8.72
CA ARG A 76 4.68 12.57 8.97
C ARG A 76 3.15 12.44 8.99
N ALA A 77 2.50 13.00 10.00
CA ALA A 77 1.05 13.11 10.01
C ALA A 77 0.60 14.17 9.00
N VAL A 78 -0.30 13.79 8.10
CA VAL A 78 -0.87 14.68 7.07
C VAL A 78 -2.31 15.09 7.39
N GLY A 79 -2.98 14.34 8.27
CA GLY A 79 -4.32 14.67 8.73
C GLY A 79 -4.63 14.03 10.09
N ALA A 80 -5.62 14.56 10.78
CA ALA A 80 -6.12 14.00 12.03
C ALA A 80 -7.63 14.23 12.15
N THR A 81 -8.32 13.29 12.78
CA THR A 81 -9.74 13.33 13.10
C THR A 81 -9.95 12.93 14.56
N HIS A 82 -11.20 12.91 15.03
CA HIS A 82 -11.52 12.38 16.36
C HIS A 82 -11.18 10.89 16.49
N GLN A 83 -11.20 10.13 15.39
CA GLN A 83 -10.96 8.68 15.38
C GLN A 83 -9.48 8.31 15.37
N GLY A 84 -8.60 9.18 14.85
CA GLY A 84 -7.17 8.88 14.69
C GLY A 84 -6.45 9.87 13.79
N ALA A 85 -5.27 9.48 13.31
CA ALA A 85 -4.43 10.29 12.43
C ALA A 85 -4.00 9.50 11.20
N PHE A 86 -3.71 10.23 10.12
CA PHE A 86 -3.25 9.69 8.84
C PHE A 86 -1.78 10.05 8.66
N LEU A 87 -0.95 9.05 8.41
CA LEU A 87 0.48 9.17 8.24
C LEU A 87 0.87 8.90 6.79
N ASP A 88 1.61 9.84 6.21
CA ASP A 88 2.08 9.76 4.82
C ASP A 88 3.14 8.67 4.68
N ASN A 89 2.74 7.58 4.03
CA ASN A 89 3.57 6.43 3.69
C ASN A 89 4.12 6.49 2.25
N GLY A 90 3.99 7.61 1.53
CA GLY A 90 4.48 7.76 0.16
C GLY A 90 3.63 7.10 -0.92
N LEU A 91 2.45 6.58 -0.56
CA LEU A 91 1.47 6.00 -1.47
C LEU A 91 0.22 6.89 -1.55
N MET A 92 -0.71 6.57 -2.46
CA MET A 92 -1.98 7.29 -2.56
C MET A 92 -2.85 7.17 -1.29
N LYS A 93 -2.69 6.08 -0.53
CA LYS A 93 -3.39 5.84 0.74
C LYS A 93 -2.42 6.03 1.90
N ASP A 94 -2.80 6.91 2.82
CA ASP A 94 -2.09 7.11 4.08
C ASP A 94 -2.34 5.96 5.06
N LEU A 95 -1.38 5.72 5.96
CA LEU A 95 -1.55 4.78 7.06
C LEU A 95 -2.38 5.42 8.17
N PHE A 96 -3.41 4.71 8.62
CA PHE A 96 -4.26 5.19 9.70
C PHE A 96 -3.75 4.68 11.05
N VAL A 97 -3.56 5.59 12.00
CA VAL A 97 -3.25 5.28 13.39
C VAL A 97 -4.47 5.65 14.25
N PRO A 98 -5.25 4.67 14.73
CA PRO A 98 -6.42 4.94 15.55
C PRO A 98 -6.01 5.59 16.87
N ARG A 99 -6.87 6.45 17.41
CA ARG A 99 -6.63 7.21 18.65
C ARG A 99 -6.22 6.30 19.82
N SER A 100 -6.75 5.08 19.90
CA SER A 100 -6.41 4.09 20.94
C SER A 100 -4.99 3.53 20.84
N LYS A 101 -4.31 3.70 19.70
CA LYS A 101 -2.93 3.26 19.46
C LYS A 101 -1.92 4.41 19.48
N GLN A 102 -2.39 5.64 19.71
CA GLN A 102 -1.52 6.81 19.83
C GLN A 102 -1.05 6.98 21.27
N LEU A 103 0.27 7.05 21.50
CA LEU A 103 0.84 7.38 22.82
C LEU A 103 0.49 8.81 23.24
N THR A 104 0.52 9.72 22.27
CA THR A 104 0.09 11.13 22.40
C THR A 104 -0.70 11.49 21.16
N ASN A 105 -1.65 12.42 21.27
CA ASN A 105 -2.40 12.91 20.12
C ASN A 105 -1.43 13.31 18.99
N MET A 106 -1.60 12.68 17.83
CA MET A 106 -0.84 13.04 16.63
C MET A 106 -1.46 14.27 15.97
N ILE A 107 -0.62 15.25 15.62
CA ILE A 107 -1.05 16.51 15.01
C ILE A 107 -0.53 16.62 13.57
N PRO A 108 -1.32 17.16 12.62
CA PRO A 108 -0.86 17.39 11.26
C PRO A 108 0.45 18.18 11.23
N GLY A 109 1.40 17.74 10.41
CA GLY A 109 2.74 18.28 10.34
C GLY A 109 3.77 17.63 11.28
N GLY A 110 3.33 16.95 12.34
CA GLY A 110 4.21 16.24 13.27
C GLY A 110 4.84 14.98 12.65
N GLU A 111 6.01 14.59 13.15
CA GLU A 111 6.68 13.35 12.78
C GLU A 111 6.65 12.34 13.93
N TYR A 112 6.38 11.07 13.61
CA TYR A 112 6.18 10.01 14.60
C TYR A 112 6.90 8.74 14.16
N ILE A 113 7.59 8.10 15.11
CA ILE A 113 8.13 6.75 14.93
C ILE A 113 6.99 5.77 15.19
N VAL A 114 6.66 4.95 14.19
CA VAL A 114 5.54 4.00 14.24
C VAL A 114 5.97 2.63 13.75
N LYS A 115 5.32 1.58 14.25
CA LYS A 115 5.44 0.22 13.72
C LYS A 115 4.28 -0.05 12.75
N ILE A 116 4.59 -0.48 11.54
CA ILE A 116 3.57 -0.88 10.55
C ILE A 116 3.19 -2.33 10.81
N TYR A 117 1.89 -2.61 10.85
CA TYR A 117 1.36 -3.96 10.99
C TYR A 117 -0.01 -4.05 10.29
N ILE A 118 -0.42 -5.27 9.93
CA ILE A 118 -1.76 -5.57 9.41
C ILE A 118 -2.71 -5.72 10.59
N ASP A 119 -3.82 -4.98 10.59
CA ASP A 119 -4.82 -5.13 11.63
C ASP A 119 -5.71 -6.33 11.29
N GLU A 120 -5.69 -7.36 12.13
CA GLU A 120 -6.41 -8.63 11.88
C GLU A 120 -7.93 -8.44 11.70
N ARG A 121 -8.50 -7.31 12.14
CA ARG A 121 -9.93 -7.03 12.00
C ARG A 121 -10.28 -6.25 10.74
N THR A 122 -9.36 -5.44 10.23
CA THR A 122 -9.64 -4.48 9.15
C THR A 122 -8.72 -4.60 7.94
N GLY A 123 -7.76 -5.52 7.94
CA GLY A 123 -6.89 -5.81 6.79
C GLY A 123 -5.91 -4.70 6.47
#